data_AF-A0A0P6Y2Q1-F1
#
_entry.id   AF-A0A0P6Y2Q1-F1
#
_cell.length_a   1.000
_cell.length_b   1.000
_cell.length_c   1.000
_cell.angle_alpha   90.00
_cell.angle_beta   90.00
_cell.angle_gamma   90.00
#
_symmetry.space_group_name_H-M   'P 1'
#
loop_
_entity.id
_entity.type
_entity.pdbx_description
1 polymer ?
#
loop_
_entity_poly.entity_id
_entity_poly.type
_entity_poly.pdbx_seq_one_letter_code
_entity_poly.pdbx_strand_id
1 'polypeptide(L)'
;MQEVQSCWQKWANFLKERNLEEITITLLEAAGPLKVLAAQFVYAGMPLLETFSPSKRVWFELANLLEDNQRSQSFIAYLRGEVDE
;
A
#
# COMPACT_ATOMS: atom_id res chain seq x y z
N MET A 1 -10.86 13.11 -2.92
CA MET A 1 -9.94 12.32 -3.77
C MET A 1 -8.47 12.74 -3.62
N GLN A 2 -8.16 14.00 -3.28
CA GLN A 2 -6.76 14.45 -3.03
C GLN A 2 -6.05 13.75 -1.86
N GLU A 3 -6.75 13.44 -0.76
CA GLU A 3 -6.11 12.80 0.41
C GLU A 3 -5.57 11.39 0.12
N VAL A 4 -6.23 10.64 -0.77
CA VAL A 4 -5.84 9.26 -1.14
C VAL A 4 -4.57 9.28 -1.99
N GLN A 5 -4.47 10.20 -2.95
CA GLN A 5 -3.23 10.40 -3.71
C GLN A 5 -2.07 10.83 -2.80
N SER A 6 -2.30 11.76 -1.86
CA SER A 6 -1.27 12.15 -0.88
C SER A 6 -0.83 10.98 0.01
N CYS A 7 -1.75 10.06 0.33
CA CYS A 7 -1.45 8.83 1.05
C CYS A 7 -0.55 7.89 0.21
N TRP A 8 -0.91 7.67 -1.05
CA TRP A 8 -0.14 6.84 -1.99
C TRP A 8 1.26 7.41 -2.22
N GLN A 9 1.37 8.73 -2.37
CA GLN A 9 2.63 9.41 -2.60
C GLN A 9 3.57 9.31 -1.37
N LYS A 10 3.03 9.45 -0.15
CA LYS A 10 3.81 9.23 1.09
C LYS A 10 4.29 7.79 1.20
N TRP A 11 3.43 6.83 0.85
CA TRP A 11 3.77 5.41 0.87
C TRP A 11 4.79 5.03 -0.19
N ALA A 12 4.61 5.51 -1.42
CA ALA A 12 5.54 5.30 -2.52
C ALA A 12 6.91 5.90 -2.20
N ASN A 13 6.96 7.12 -1.66
CA ASN A 13 8.22 7.72 -1.22
C ASN A 13 8.88 6.90 -0.11
N PHE A 14 8.13 6.45 0.91
CA PHE A 14 8.67 5.60 1.97
C PHE A 14 9.23 4.27 1.43
N LEU A 15 8.54 3.63 0.48
CA LEU A 15 9.00 2.41 -0.17
C LEU A 15 10.25 2.63 -1.01
N LYS A 16 10.27 3.72 -1.78
CA LYS A 16 11.37 4.10 -2.65
C LYS A 16 12.63 4.46 -1.86
N GLU A 17 12.49 5.24 -0.78
CA GLU A 17 13.58 5.57 0.15
C GLU A 17 14.19 4.32 0.80
N ARG A 18 13.40 3.25 0.95
CA ARG A 18 13.82 2.00 1.58
C ARG A 18 14.18 0.89 0.58
N ASN A 19 14.14 1.15 -0.73
CA ASN A 19 14.28 0.14 -1.80
C ASN A 19 13.33 -1.06 -1.62
N LEU A 20 12.15 -0.83 -1.03
CA LEU A 20 11.12 -1.84 -0.81
C LEU A 20 10.03 -1.84 -1.89
N GLU A 21 10.17 -0.95 -2.89
CA GLU A 21 9.21 -0.82 -4.00
C GLU A 21 9.06 -2.12 -4.77
N GLU A 22 10.16 -2.73 -5.23
CA GLU A 22 10.14 -4.02 -5.95
C GLU A 22 9.55 -5.16 -5.11
N ILE A 23 9.86 -5.21 -3.81
CA ILE A 23 9.30 -6.21 -2.89
C ILE A 23 7.79 -6.03 -2.78
N THR A 24 7.34 -4.78 -2.69
CA THR A 24 5.92 -4.44 -2.58
C THR A 24 5.18 -4.75 -3.88
N ILE A 25 5.75 -4.41 -5.04
CA ILE A 25 5.23 -4.78 -6.35
C ILE A 25 5.13 -6.30 -6.46
N THR A 26 6.19 -7.04 -6.12
CA THR A 26 6.19 -8.51 -6.17
C THR A 26 5.12 -9.11 -5.25
N LEU A 27 4.92 -8.54 -4.05
CA LEU A 27 3.88 -8.96 -3.13
C LEU A 27 2.47 -8.64 -3.64
N LEU A 28 2.29 -7.47 -4.25
CA LEU A 28 1.02 -7.03 -4.87
C LEU A 28 0.74 -7.74 -6.19
N GLU A 29 1.75 -8.27 -6.87
CA GLU A 29 1.60 -9.11 -8.06
C GLU A 29 1.40 -10.59 -7.70
N ALA A 30 1.79 -11.00 -6.49
CA ALA A 30 1.59 -12.35 -6.01
C ALA A 30 0.11 -12.74 -6.00
N ALA A 31 -0.17 -14.03 -6.13
CA ALA A 31 -1.53 -14.55 -6.14
C ALA A 31 -2.30 -14.10 -4.88
N GLY A 32 -3.60 -13.80 -5.07
CA GLY A 32 -4.52 -13.21 -4.09
C GLY A 32 -4.36 -13.59 -2.60
N PRO A 33 -4.14 -14.86 -2.20
CA PRO A 33 -4.01 -15.22 -0.78
C PRO A 33 -2.87 -14.49 -0.03
N LEU A 34 -1.75 -14.19 -0.68
CA LEU A 34 -0.64 -13.47 -0.04
C LEU A 34 -1.01 -12.01 0.26
N LYS A 35 -1.80 -11.37 -0.61
CA LYS A 35 -2.29 -10.01 -0.40
C LYS A 35 -3.29 -9.96 0.76
N VAL A 36 -4.18 -10.95 0.83
CA VAL A 36 -5.15 -11.08 1.93
C VAL A 36 -4.45 -11.33 3.28
N LEU A 37 -3.37 -12.10 3.30
CA LEU A 37 -2.55 -12.26 4.50
C LEU A 37 -1.86 -10.94 4.89
N ALA A 38 -1.30 -10.21 3.91
CA ALA A 38 -0.70 -8.90 4.16
C ALA A 38 -1.71 -7.88 4.69
N ALA A 39 -2.93 -7.84 4.14
CA ALA A 39 -4.02 -6.99 4.63
C ALA A 39 -4.33 -7.30 6.11
N GLN A 40 -4.42 -8.58 6.47
CA GLN A 40 -4.63 -9.00 7.85
C GLN A 40 -3.49 -8.62 8.78
N PHE A 41 -2.23 -8.72 8.34
CA PHE A 41 -1.09 -8.21 9.10
C PHE A 41 -1.15 -6.70 9.31
N VAL A 42 -1.58 -5.94 8.30
CA VAL A 42 -1.78 -4.48 8.41
C VAL A 42 -2.88 -4.18 9.43
N TYR A 43 -4.05 -4.84 9.34
CA TYR A 43 -5.14 -4.69 10.31
C TYR A 43 -4.69 -5.04 11.74
N ALA A 44 -3.95 -6.14 11.92
CA ALA A 44 -3.42 -6.55 13.22
C ALA A 44 -2.33 -5.59 13.75
N GLY A 45 -1.56 -4.98 12.84
CA GLY A 45 -0.52 -4.00 13.15
C GLY A 45 -1.06 -2.59 13.41
N MET A 46 -2.27 -2.24 12.95
CA MET A 46 -2.89 -0.92 13.14
C MET A 46 -2.77 -0.36 14.56
N PRO A 47 -3.10 -1.08 15.66
CA PRO A 47 -2.97 -0.55 17.02
C PRO A 47 -1.52 -0.18 17.41
N LEU A 48 -0.53 -0.89 16.87
CA LEU A 48 0.89 -0.59 17.09
C LEU A 48 1.37 0.54 16.18
N LEU A 49 0.88 0.57 14.94
CA LEU A 49 1.26 1.55 13.91
C LEU A 49 0.58 2.92 14.10
N GLU A 50 -0.55 2.99 14.81
CA GLU A 50 -1.17 4.25 15.28
C GLU A 50 -0.18 5.07 16.14
N THR A 51 0.77 4.41 16.82
CA THR A 51 1.81 5.07 17.63
C THR A 51 2.96 5.61 16.78
N PHE A 52 3.26 4.98 15.64
CA PHE A 52 4.43 5.31 14.81
C PHE A 52 4.13 6.27 13.64
N SER A 53 2.86 6.64 13.43
CA SER A 53 2.37 7.58 12.40
C SER A 53 2.73 7.18 10.97
N PRO A 54 1.75 6.70 10.19
CA PRO A 54 0.72 7.57 9.63
C PRO A 54 -0.69 7.38 10.23
N SER A 55 -1.59 8.34 9.98
CA SER A 55 -2.99 8.32 10.43
C SER A 55 -3.67 6.99 10.13
N LYS A 56 -4.53 6.50 11.04
CA LYS A 56 -5.32 5.25 10.88
C LYS A 56 -5.92 5.06 9.48
N ARG A 57 -6.38 6.15 8.85
CA ARG A 57 -6.92 6.17 7.49
C ARG A 57 -5.92 5.68 6.42
N VAL A 58 -4.63 5.99 6.57
CA VAL A 58 -3.56 5.54 5.66
C VAL A 58 -3.37 4.03 5.72
N TRP A 59 -3.33 3.47 6.93
CA TRP A 59 -3.24 2.03 7.13
C TRP A 59 -4.49 1.29 6.65
N PHE A 60 -5.65 1.89 6.87
CA PHE A 60 -6.92 1.36 6.39
C PHE A 60 -6.98 1.32 4.86
N GLU A 61 -6.60 2.40 4.18
CA GLU A 61 -6.53 2.43 2.72
C GLU A 61 -5.51 1.42 2.16
N LEU A 62 -4.37 1.23 2.83
CA LEU A 62 -3.38 0.21 2.43
C LEU A 62 -3.97 -1.20 2.53
N ALA A 63 -4.64 -1.52 3.64
CA ALA A 63 -5.27 -2.82 3.82
C ALA A 63 -6.38 -3.06 2.79
N ASN A 64 -7.18 -2.03 2.51
CA ASN A 64 -8.23 -2.06 1.48
C ASN A 64 -7.65 -2.21 0.06
N LEU A 65 -6.50 -1.58 -0.22
CA LEU A 65 -5.77 -1.71 -1.48
C LEU A 65 -5.21 -3.13 -1.67
N LEU A 66 -4.73 -3.77 -0.60
CA LEU A 66 -4.25 -5.16 -0.62
C LEU A 66 -5.40 -6.17 -0.82
N GLU A 67 -6.58 -5.88 -0.29
CA GLU A 67 -7.77 -6.72 -0.45
C GLU A 67 -8.38 -6.62 -1.86
N ASP A 68 -8.34 -5.43 -2.46
CA ASP A 68 -8.88 -5.15 -3.79
C ASP A 68 -7.83 -5.33 -4.89
N ASN A 69 -7.97 -6.38 -5.69
CA ASN A 69 -7.08 -6.66 -6.81
C ASN A 69 -6.98 -5.52 -7.84
N GLN A 70 -8.07 -4.80 -8.08
CA GLN A 70 -8.09 -3.69 -9.04
C GLN A 70 -7.31 -2.50 -8.51
N ARG A 71 -7.51 -2.15 -7.23
CA ARG A 71 -6.73 -1.07 -6.58
C ARG A 71 -5.25 -1.42 -6.43
N SER A 72 -4.94 -2.68 -6.10
CA SER A 72 -3.58 -3.20 -6.10
C SER A 72 -2.88 -2.98 -7.44
N GLN A 73 -3.56 -3.31 -8.55
CA GLN A 73 -3.01 -3.09 -9.91
C GLN A 73 -2.80 -1.61 -10.22
N SER A 74 -3.76 -0.73 -9.86
CA SER A 74 -3.59 0.72 -10.02
C SER A 74 -2.42 1.26 -9.20
N PHE A 75 -2.17 0.72 -8.01
CA PHE A 75 -1.03 1.12 -7.19
C PHE A 75 0.30 0.56 -7.70
N ILE A 76 0.35 -0.67 -8.23
CA ILE A 76 1.52 -1.20 -8.92
C ILE A 76 1.89 -0.30 -10.10
N ALA A 77 0.91 0.06 -10.93
CA ALA A 77 1.11 0.96 -12.05
C ALA A 77 1.61 2.34 -11.58
N TYR A 78 1.09 2.84 -10.45
CA TYR A 78 1.58 4.08 -9.83
C TYR A 78 3.03 3.97 -9.34
N LEU A 79 3.41 2.87 -8.68
CA LEU A 79 4.78 2.63 -8.23
C LEU A 79 5.76 2.56 -9.41
N ARG A 80 5.38 1.87 -10.48
CA ARG A 80 6.16 1.78 -11.72
C ARG A 80 6.27 3.11 -12.48
N GLY A 81 5.51 4.13 -12.09
CA GLY A 81 5.40 5.37 -12.84
C GLY A 81 4.66 5.21 -14.18
N GLU A 82 3.85 4.16 -14.33
CA GLU A 82 3.00 3.92 -15.52
C GLU A 82 1.72 4.76 -15.47
N VAL A 83 1.35 5.28 -14.29
CA VAL A 83 0.28 6.27 -14.12
C VAL A 83 0.91 7.65 -14.21
N ASP A 84 1.20 8.08 -15.43
CA ASP A 84 1.51 9.46 -15.79
C ASP A 84 0.20 10.27 -15.67
N GLU A 85 0.20 11.36 -14.91
CA GLU A 85 -0.83 12.40 -15.02
C GLU A 85 -0.38 13.42 -16.09
#